data_AF-A0A931BSG4-F1
#
_entry.id   AF-A0A931BSG4-F1
#
_cell.length_a   1.000
_cell.length_b   1.000
_cell.length_c   1.000
_cell.angle_alpha   90.00
_cell.angle_beta   90.00
_cell.angle_gamma   90.00
#
_symmetry.space_group_name_H-M   'P 1'
#
loop_
_entity.id
_entity.type
_entity.pdbx_description
1 polymer ?
#
loop_
_entity_poly.entity_id
_entity_poly.type
_entity_poly.pdbx_seq_one_letter_code
_entity_poly.pdbx_strand_id
1 'polypeptide(L)'
;MAYERYPHTLVFSKAGTESTLDGNGFIVAGAPGETVTEPCRFDDANGVGNSTVTGVDNETYRQAGTIYLPMSSLNIPERGMQVEVVDMFKGRVASTYRGQLHTSIKVY
;
A
#
# COMPACT_ATOMS: atom_id res chain seq x y z
N MET A 1 6.36 16.54 -16.03
CA MET A 1 6.17 15.30 -16.83
C MET A 1 6.39 14.07 -15.96
N ALA A 2 5.55 13.85 -14.92
CA ALA A 2 5.68 12.70 -13.99
C ALA A 2 4.78 11.51 -14.37
N TYR A 3 3.79 11.73 -15.25
CA TYR A 3 2.79 10.74 -15.62
C TYR A 3 3.33 9.57 -16.46
N GLU A 4 4.46 9.74 -17.15
CA GLU A 4 4.99 8.69 -18.02
C GLU A 4 5.64 7.52 -17.26
N ARG A 5 6.10 7.75 -16.02
CA ARG A 5 6.74 6.72 -15.19
C ARG A 5 5.77 5.98 -14.25
N TYR A 6 4.63 6.58 -13.94
CA TYR A 6 3.63 6.07 -13.01
C TYR A 6 2.23 6.16 -13.64
N PRO A 7 1.93 5.32 -14.65
CA PRO A 7 0.71 5.43 -15.44
C PRO A 7 -0.54 4.87 -14.74
N HIS A 8 -0.39 4.17 -13.62
CA HIS A 8 -1.48 3.49 -12.92
C HIS A 8 -1.90 4.26 -11.67
N THR A 9 -3.02 3.84 -11.08
CA THR A 9 -3.57 4.44 -9.86
C THR A 9 -3.66 3.39 -8.76
N LEU A 10 -3.02 3.66 -7.62
CA LEU A 10 -3.12 2.87 -6.40
C LEU A 10 -4.21 3.45 -5.50
N VAL A 11 -5.11 2.61 -5.00
CA VAL A 11 -6.16 2.94 -4.04
C VAL A 11 -6.04 2.05 -2.80
N PHE A 12 -6.11 2.66 -1.62
CA PHE A 12 -6.14 1.93 -0.35
C PHE A 12 -6.79 2.77 0.75
N SER A 13 -7.27 2.12 1.82
CA SER A 13 -7.92 2.80 2.94
C SER A 13 -7.00 2.84 4.15
N LYS A 14 -6.81 4.03 4.72
CA LYS A 14 -6.19 4.21 6.04
C LYS A 14 -7.25 4.08 7.13
N ALA A 15 -6.93 3.34 8.19
CA ALA A 15 -7.78 3.28 9.36
C ALA A 15 -7.88 4.66 10.01
N GLY A 16 -9.09 5.01 10.44
CA GLY A 16 -9.30 6.17 11.30
C GLY A 16 -8.75 5.93 12.70
N THR A 17 -8.84 6.93 13.56
CA THR A 17 -8.57 6.75 14.99
C THR A 17 -9.89 6.51 15.73
N GLU A 18 -9.86 5.66 16.75
CA GLU A 18 -11.00 5.52 17.65
C GLU A 18 -11.15 6.75 18.54
N SER A 19 -12.35 6.93 19.09
CA SER A 19 -12.59 7.95 20.10
C SER A 19 -11.81 7.62 21.37
N THR A 20 -11.18 8.62 21.98
CA THR A 20 -10.41 8.43 23.23
C THR A 20 -10.93 9.34 24.33
N LEU A 21 -10.40 9.22 25.55
CA LEU A 21 -10.63 10.18 26.63
C LEU A 21 -9.43 11.11 26.74
N ASP A 22 -9.68 12.40 26.98
CA ASP A 22 -8.63 13.34 27.37
C ASP A 22 -8.22 13.18 28.84
N GLY A 23 -7.23 13.95 29.28
CA GLY A 23 -6.73 13.93 30.67
C GLY A 23 -7.76 14.37 31.73
N ASN A 24 -8.90 14.93 31.31
CA ASN A 24 -9.99 15.35 32.18
C ASN A 24 -11.22 14.42 32.11
N GLY A 25 -11.13 13.32 31.33
CA GLY A 25 -12.21 12.35 31.18
C GLY A 25 -13.28 12.71 30.16
N PHE A 26 -13.05 13.70 29.29
CA PHE A 26 -13.96 14.02 28.19
C PHE A 26 -13.68 13.17 26.96
N ILE A 27 -14.73 12.79 26.24
CA ILE A 27 -14.61 12.06 24.97
C ILE A 27 -14.04 12.98 23.90
N VAL A 28 -12.88 12.59 23.36
CA VAL A 28 -12.29 13.14 22.15
C VAL A 28 -12.73 12.24 21.00
N ALA A 29 -13.46 12.81 20.04
CA ALA A 29 -13.92 12.07 18.87
C ALA A 29 -12.74 11.54 18.05
N GLY A 30 -12.85 10.29 17.60
CA GLY A 30 -11.92 9.69 16.66
C GLY A 30 -11.97 10.35 15.29
N ALA A 31 -10.88 10.28 14.54
CA ALA A 31 -10.85 10.71 13.14
C ALA A 31 -11.42 9.59 12.24
N PRO A 32 -12.26 9.91 11.26
CA PRO A 32 -12.71 8.90 10.29
C PRO A 32 -11.54 8.36 9.48
N GLY A 33 -11.68 7.12 8.98
CA GLY A 33 -10.74 6.58 8.00
C GLY A 33 -10.78 7.35 6.68
N GLU A 34 -9.72 7.23 5.90
CA GLU A 34 -9.57 7.95 4.64
C GLU A 34 -9.22 6.98 3.50
N THR A 35 -9.88 7.16 2.35
CA THR A 35 -9.48 6.50 1.11
C THR A 35 -8.39 7.34 0.44
N VAL A 36 -7.22 6.73 0.26
CA VAL A 36 -6.06 7.35 -0.35
C VAL A 36 -5.94 6.89 -1.79
N THR A 37 -5.55 7.82 -2.67
CA THR A 37 -5.25 7.56 -4.07
C THR A 37 -3.87 8.12 -4.41
N GLU A 38 -2.99 7.30 -4.97
CA GLU A 38 -1.62 7.67 -5.33
C GLU A 38 -1.28 7.20 -6.75
N PRO A 39 -0.54 7.99 -7.55
CA PRO A 39 -0.03 7.52 -8.84
C PRO A 39 1.01 6.43 -8.62
N CYS A 40 0.96 5.36 -9.42
CA CYS A 40 1.85 4.22 -9.28
C CYS A 40 2.23 3.60 -10.63
N ARG A 41 3.19 2.66 -10.59
CA ARG A 41 3.46 1.70 -11.67
C ARG A 41 3.34 0.31 -11.07
N PHE A 42 2.69 -0.60 -11.78
CA PHE A 42 2.54 -1.97 -11.35
C PHE A 42 3.25 -2.88 -12.32
N ASP A 43 4.22 -3.64 -11.80
CA ASP A 43 4.93 -4.66 -12.56
C ASP A 43 4.41 -6.02 -12.07
N ASP A 44 3.64 -6.69 -12.92
CA ASP A 44 3.10 -8.02 -12.68
C ASP A 44 4.23 -9.06 -12.59
N ALA A 45 4.15 -9.97 -11.62
CA ALA A 45 5.11 -11.06 -11.44
C ALA A 45 4.93 -12.21 -12.46
N ASN A 46 3.87 -12.20 -13.28
CA ASN A 46 3.55 -13.26 -14.25
C ASN A 46 4.67 -13.57 -15.27
N GLY A 47 5.67 -12.69 -15.45
CA GLY A 47 6.82 -12.92 -16.34
C GLY A 47 8.17 -13.18 -15.67
N VAL A 48 8.33 -12.90 -14.36
CA VAL A 48 9.66 -12.83 -13.72
C VAL A 48 9.64 -13.58 -12.38
N GLY A 49 9.73 -14.91 -12.49
CA GLY A 49 10.12 -15.80 -11.38
C GLY A 49 9.02 -16.14 -10.37
N ASN A 50 9.09 -17.36 -9.86
CA ASN A 50 8.26 -17.87 -8.75
C ASN A 50 8.67 -17.24 -7.41
N SER A 51 8.77 -15.90 -7.35
CA SER A 51 9.13 -15.22 -6.12
C SER A 51 8.01 -15.41 -5.11
N THR A 52 8.36 -15.86 -3.91
CA THR A 52 7.44 -15.97 -2.79
C THR A 52 7.70 -14.86 -1.80
N VAL A 53 6.66 -14.46 -1.09
CA VAL A 53 6.68 -13.42 -0.07
C VAL A 53 6.00 -13.92 1.20
N THR A 54 6.49 -13.48 2.36
CA THR A 54 5.89 -13.83 3.65
C THR A 54 4.77 -12.84 3.97
N GLY A 55 3.54 -13.34 4.07
CA GLY A 55 2.36 -12.58 4.46
C GLY A 55 2.39 -12.15 5.93
N VAL A 56 1.39 -11.37 6.37
CA VAL A 56 1.28 -10.91 7.77
C VAL A 56 1.05 -12.02 8.79
N ASP A 57 0.45 -13.11 8.33
CA ASP A 57 0.19 -14.36 9.05
C ASP A 57 1.41 -15.28 9.14
N ASN A 58 2.56 -14.86 8.61
CA ASN A 58 3.77 -15.66 8.42
C ASN A 58 3.62 -16.82 7.41
N GLU A 59 2.53 -16.87 6.65
CA GLU A 59 2.40 -17.82 5.55
C GLU A 59 3.18 -17.33 4.32
N THR A 60 3.56 -18.28 3.47
CA THR A 60 4.30 -17.99 2.24
C THR A 60 3.34 -17.94 1.08
N TYR A 61 3.25 -16.78 0.44
CA TYR A 61 2.40 -16.53 -0.71
C TYR A 61 3.23 -16.37 -1.98
N ARG A 62 2.63 -16.69 -3.12
CA ARG A 62 3.20 -16.32 -4.42
C ARG A 62 3.10 -14.81 -4.58
N GLN A 63 4.21 -14.15 -4.88
CA GLN A 63 4.20 -12.73 -5.20
C GLN A 63 3.36 -12.51 -6.46
N ALA A 64 2.36 -11.64 -6.38
CA ALA A 64 1.51 -11.25 -7.51
C ALA A 64 2.15 -10.13 -8.33
N GLY A 65 2.91 -9.23 -7.71
CA GLY A 65 3.59 -8.15 -8.42
C GLY A 65 4.37 -7.22 -7.51
N THR A 66 4.89 -6.14 -8.09
CA THR A 66 5.50 -5.03 -7.36
C THR A 66 4.88 -3.72 -7.80
N ILE A 67 4.39 -2.95 -6.83
CA ILE A 67 3.90 -1.60 -7.03
C ILE A 67 5.04 -0.62 -6.74
N TYR A 68 5.31 0.28 -7.66
CA TYR A 68 6.27 1.35 -7.54
C TYR A 68 5.54 2.68 -7.37
N LEU A 69 5.90 3.42 -6.32
CA LEU A 69 5.40 4.77 -6.06
C LEU A 69 6.49 5.82 -6.27
N PRO A 70 6.13 7.05 -6.67
CA PRO A 70 7.03 8.19 -6.63
C PRO A 70 7.68 8.35 -5.26
N MET A 71 8.90 8.87 -5.22
CA MET A 71 9.56 9.21 -3.95
C MET A 71 8.79 10.29 -3.16
N SER A 72 8.02 11.13 -3.85
CA SER A 72 7.17 12.16 -3.24
C SER A 72 5.88 11.61 -2.62
N SER A 73 5.54 10.33 -2.80
CA SER A 73 4.34 9.75 -2.20
C SER A 73 4.46 9.73 -0.68
N LEU A 74 3.61 10.53 -0.04
CA LEU A 74 3.55 10.66 1.42
C LEU A 74 2.78 9.49 2.04
N ASN A 75 1.85 8.92 1.28
CA ASN A 75 1.00 7.85 1.74
C ASN A 75 1.48 6.52 1.16
N ILE A 76 1.99 5.66 2.04
CA ILE A 76 2.52 4.36 1.65
C ILE A 76 1.77 3.30 2.46
N PRO A 77 1.10 2.34 1.81
CA PRO A 77 0.37 1.32 2.54
C PRO A 77 1.34 0.42 3.32
N GLU A 78 0.89 0.03 4.50
CA GLU A 78 1.62 -0.80 5.44
C GLU A 78 1.42 -2.28 5.13
N ARG A 79 2.30 -3.11 5.70
CA ARG A 79 2.23 -4.57 5.56
C ARG A 79 0.86 -5.09 6.02
N GLY A 80 0.23 -5.92 5.19
CA GLY A 80 -1.08 -6.52 5.43
C GLY A 80 -2.27 -5.70 4.94
N MET A 81 -2.08 -4.42 4.62
CA MET A 81 -3.15 -3.59 4.10
C MET A 81 -3.62 -4.12 2.75
N GLN A 82 -4.94 -4.07 2.55
CA GLN A 82 -5.53 -4.34 1.25
C GLN A 82 -5.34 -3.13 0.35
N VAL A 83 -4.90 -3.39 -0.88
CA VAL A 83 -4.63 -2.37 -1.89
C VAL A 83 -5.24 -2.79 -3.22
N GLU A 84 -5.54 -1.81 -4.06
CA GLU A 84 -6.06 -1.99 -5.40
C GLU A 84 -5.28 -1.11 -6.38
N VAL A 85 -4.73 -1.71 -7.42
CA VAL A 85 -4.27 -0.98 -8.60
C VAL A 85 -5.42 -1.02 -9.59
N VAL A 86 -6.01 0.15 -9.87
CA VAL A 86 -7.25 0.29 -10.67
C VAL A 86 -7.12 -0.50 -11.98
N ASP A 87 -8.12 -1.34 -12.24
CA ASP A 87 -8.25 -2.22 -13.43
C ASP A 87 -7.11 -3.24 -13.65
N MET A 88 -6.21 -3.44 -12.68
CA MET A 88 -5.05 -4.33 -12.85
C MET A 88 -4.90 -5.38 -11.75
N PHE A 89 -5.03 -4.98 -10.48
CA PHE A 89 -4.68 -5.86 -9.36
C PHE A 89 -5.44 -5.49 -8.09
N LYS A 90 -5.78 -6.50 -7.28
CA LYS A 90 -6.29 -6.32 -5.92
C LYS A 90 -5.71 -7.41 -5.02
N GLY A 91 -5.12 -7.01 -3.91
CA GLY A 91 -4.48 -7.94 -2.98
C GLY A 91 -3.93 -7.26 -1.75
N ARG A 92 -2.93 -7.86 -1.12
CA ARG A 92 -2.35 -7.38 0.15
C ARG A 92 -0.88 -7.03 0.00
N VAL A 93 -0.45 -6.07 0.83
CA VAL A 93 0.97 -5.70 0.94
C VAL A 93 1.73 -6.76 1.73
N ALA A 94 2.75 -7.38 1.13
CA ALA A 94 3.71 -8.24 1.82
C ALA A 94 4.84 -7.45 2.46
N SER A 95 5.39 -6.47 1.74
CA SER A 95 6.47 -5.64 2.24
C SER A 95 6.60 -4.34 1.46
N THR A 96 7.17 -3.34 2.13
CA THR A 96 7.38 -2.00 1.61
C THR A 96 8.85 -1.64 1.79
N TYR A 97 9.49 -1.16 0.72
CA TYR A 97 10.87 -0.72 0.72
C TYR A 97 10.98 0.70 0.15
N ARG A 98 11.55 1.62 0.93
CA ARG A 98 11.79 3.01 0.50
C ARG A 98 13.21 3.14 -0.03
N GLY A 99 13.35 3.12 -1.35
CA GLY A 99 14.63 3.32 -2.02
C GLY A 99 14.97 4.80 -2.22
N GLN A 100 16.13 5.07 -2.82
CA GLN A 100 16.59 6.43 -3.12
C GLN A 100 15.85 7.08 -4.30
N LEU A 101 15.25 6.29 -5.19
CA LEU A 101 14.60 6.78 -6.42
C LEU A 101 13.07 6.61 -6.41
N HIS A 102 12.58 5.62 -5.68
CA HIS A 102 11.16 5.27 -5.61
C HIS A 102 10.90 4.41 -4.37
N THR A 103 9.63 4.29 -3.99
CA THR A 103 9.19 3.27 -3.04
C THR A 103 8.70 2.05 -3.82
N SER A 104 9.12 0.85 -3.42
CA SER A 104 8.65 -0.42 -3.98
C SER A 104 7.83 -1.18 -2.93
N ILE A 105 6.75 -1.81 -3.38
CA ILE A 105 5.78 -2.49 -2.54
C ILE A 105 5.50 -3.86 -3.16
N LYS A 106 5.85 -4.93 -2.46
CA LYS A 106 5.55 -6.29 -2.90
C LYS A 106 4.14 -6.66 -2.49
N VAL A 107 3.39 -7.25 -3.40
CA VAL A 107 2.00 -7.65 -3.18
C VAL A 107 1.74 -9.10 -3.52
N TYR A 108 0.72 -9.68 -2.89
CA TYR A 108 0.23 -11.03 -3.09
C TYR A 108 -1.30 -11.08 -2.96
#